data_AF-A0A183HL16-F1
#
_entry.id   AF-A0A183HL16-F1
#
_cell.length_a   1.000
_cell.length_b   1.000
_cell.length_c   1.000
_cell.angle_alpha   90.00
_cell.angle_beta   90.00
_cell.angle_gamma   90.00
#
_symmetry.space_group_name_H-M   'P 1'
#
loop_
_entity.id
_entity.type
_entity.pdbx_description
1 polymer ?
#
loop_
_entity_poly.entity_id
_entity_poly.type
_entity_poly.pdbx_seq_one_letter_code
_entity_poly.pdbx_strand_id
1 'polypeptide(L)'
;MNGVNFLQVVNAAYLLSVRDSQVARDNMEAFKNAWIEKMKLLTMAVDSMITVDDFLAVSEAHIIEDVKSGIQAVINGDGYLLDRSAGGIRGRSLRVCNVVDSEMDLVAASSYRDRVRMATKLLRDDVINQFSDRAEKVVNKLENEATEGNNDENRNYVDDVDEFIEASELVHNAVKEIRNALLMNRNPEDVDSDNEYEDDAGTNYPDSRNQVTDIENEQKIMRQLPEEEKRKIQEQIDVFKIAQSKFEREVAKWDETGNDIIVLAKHMCMIMMNMTDFTRFVLLRIESFEELIVRLYATWIV
;
A
#
# COMPACT_ATOMS: atom_id res chain seq x y z
N MET A 1 25.41 2.13 27.04
CA MET A 1 24.95 3.48 26.64
C MET A 1 23.63 3.72 27.33
N ASN A 2 23.62 4.53 28.38
CA ASN A 2 22.39 4.84 29.11
C ASN A 2 21.49 5.67 28.20
N GLY A 3 20.33 5.12 27.85
CA GLY A 3 19.38 5.75 26.92
C GLY A 3 18.92 7.09 27.46
N VAL A 4 18.94 8.11 26.60
CA VAL A 4 18.36 9.42 26.91
C VAL A 4 16.86 9.25 27.13
N ASN A 5 16.38 9.59 28.33
CA ASN A 5 14.95 9.55 28.69
C ASN A 5 14.36 10.97 28.56
N PHE A 6 13.07 11.06 28.24
CA PHE A 6 12.25 12.28 28.25
C PHE A 6 12.55 13.18 29.46
N LEU A 7 12.68 12.59 30.65
CA LEU A 7 12.97 13.34 31.88
C LEU A 7 14.31 14.09 31.82
N GLN A 8 15.33 13.55 31.15
CA GLN A 8 16.62 14.23 31.00
C GLN A 8 16.53 15.44 30.06
N VAL A 9 15.69 15.36 29.02
CA VAL A 9 15.39 16.49 28.12
C VAL A 9 14.68 17.61 28.90
N VAL A 10 13.66 17.25 29.70
CA VAL A 10 12.94 18.21 30.54
C VAL A 10 13.88 18.86 31.56
N ASN A 11 14.75 18.08 32.21
CA ASN A 11 15.73 18.60 33.16
C ASN A 11 16.75 19.54 32.49
N ALA A 12 17.19 19.24 31.27
CA ALA A 12 18.08 20.10 30.50
C ALA A 12 17.38 21.43 30.12
N ALA A 13 16.10 21.36 29.74
CA ALA A 13 15.31 22.55 29.41
C ALA A 13 15.07 23.42 30.64
N TYR A 14 14.75 22.80 31.79
CA TYR A 14 14.61 23.48 33.07
C TYR A 14 15.94 24.12 33.52
N LEU A 15 17.06 23.40 33.37
CA LEU A 15 18.37 23.96 33.70
C LEU A 15 18.70 25.20 32.85
N LEU A 16 18.38 25.15 31.55
CA LEU A 16 18.55 26.27 30.64
C LEU A 16 17.64 27.47 31.00
N SER A 17 16.40 27.22 31.41
CA SER A 17 15.47 28.30 31.80
C SER A 17 15.89 29.00 33.08
N VAL A 18 16.52 28.28 34.02
CA VAL A 18 17.02 28.85 35.28
C VAL A 18 18.42 29.47 35.10
N ARG A 19 19.24 28.95 34.18
CA ARG A 19 20.61 29.42 33.94
C ARG A 19 20.93 29.46 32.45
N ASP A 20 20.86 30.66 31.88
CA ASP A 20 21.29 30.91 30.51
C ASP A 20 22.82 30.99 30.43
N SER A 21 23.46 29.83 30.37
CA SER A 21 24.91 29.67 30.20
C SER A 21 25.21 28.86 28.95
N GLN A 22 26.41 29.04 28.38
CA GLN A 22 26.80 28.27 27.19
C GLN A 22 26.74 26.75 27.45
N VAL A 23 27.20 26.31 28.63
CA VAL A 23 27.13 24.89 29.04
C VAL A 23 25.70 24.39 29.10
N ALA A 24 24.75 25.20 29.60
CA ALA A 24 23.34 24.81 29.64
C ALA A 24 22.72 24.74 28.24
N ARG A 25 23.09 25.66 27.33
CA ARG A 25 22.67 25.62 25.91
C ARG A 25 23.21 24.39 25.19
N ASP A 26 24.50 24.11 25.34
CA ASP A 26 25.15 22.95 24.73
C ASP A 26 24.55 21.64 25.27
N ASN A 27 24.29 21.57 26.57
CA ASN A 27 23.65 20.44 27.21
C ASN A 27 22.21 20.23 26.70
N MET A 28 21.42 21.29 26.58
CA MET A 28 20.07 21.22 26.04
C MET A 28 20.07 20.74 24.59
N GLU A 29 20.96 21.28 23.75
CA GLU A 29 21.07 20.89 22.35
C GLU A 29 21.48 19.42 22.20
N ALA A 30 22.42 18.94 23.04
CA ALA A 30 22.82 17.54 23.07
C ALA A 30 21.63 16.61 23.41
N PHE A 31 20.85 16.93 24.45
CA PHE A 31 19.69 16.12 24.84
C PHE A 31 18.55 16.20 23.82
N LYS A 32 18.29 17.37 23.24
CA LYS A 32 17.33 17.55 22.15
C LYS A 32 17.68 16.66 20.95
N ASN A 33 18.93 16.68 20.51
CA ASN A 33 19.37 15.90 19.35
C ASN A 33 19.30 14.39 19.62
N ALA A 34 19.73 13.95 20.81
CA ALA A 34 19.59 12.55 21.22
C ALA A 34 18.11 12.11 21.30
N TRP A 35 17.21 12.97 21.78
CA TRP A 35 15.78 12.69 21.79
C TRP A 35 15.18 12.57 20.39
N ILE A 36 15.51 13.50 19.50
CA ILE A 36 15.06 13.47 18.09
C ILE A 36 15.53 12.18 17.41
N GLU A 37 16.79 11.78 17.62
CA GLU A 37 17.32 10.52 17.07
C GLU A 37 16.57 9.30 17.61
N LYS A 38 16.29 9.25 18.92
CA LYS A 38 15.50 8.16 19.51
C LYS A 38 14.07 8.12 18.98
N MET A 39 13.43 9.27 18.81
CA MET A 39 12.09 9.33 18.24
C MET A 39 12.09 8.85 16.79
N LYS A 40 13.09 9.25 15.99
CA LYS A 40 13.26 8.74 14.61
C LYS A 40 13.40 7.22 14.57
N LEU A 41 14.22 6.63 15.44
CA LEU A 41 14.38 5.17 15.51
C LEU A 41 13.08 4.47 15.90
N LEU A 42 12.34 5.00 16.88
CA LEU A 42 11.03 4.46 17.26
C LEU A 42 10.04 4.55 16.09
N THR A 43 9.98 5.69 15.41
CA THR A 43 9.11 5.88 14.25
C THR A 43 9.45 4.91 13.12
N MET A 44 10.73 4.73 12.78
CA MET A 44 11.15 3.74 11.78
C MET A 44 10.80 2.31 12.18
N ALA A 45 10.94 1.96 13.47
CA ALA A 45 10.54 0.64 13.97
C ALA A 45 9.03 0.43 13.86
N VAL A 46 8.23 1.46 14.17
CA VAL A 46 6.76 1.41 13.98
C VAL A 46 6.40 1.29 12.51
N ASP A 47 7.07 2.02 11.63
CA ASP A 47 6.83 1.95 10.17
C ASP A 47 7.12 0.57 9.62
N SER A 48 8.14 -0.13 10.11
CA SER A 48 8.43 -1.50 9.67
C SER A 48 7.36 -2.52 10.05
N MET A 49 6.44 -2.19 10.97
CA MET A 49 5.34 -3.05 11.37
C MET A 49 4.05 -2.80 10.57
N ILE A 50 3.99 -1.72 9.78
CA ILE A 50 2.78 -1.30 9.06
C ILE A 50 3.12 -1.27 7.57
N THR A 51 2.23 -1.82 6.73
CA THR A 51 2.46 -1.77 5.27
C THR A 51 2.41 -0.32 4.76
N VAL A 52 3.17 -0.03 3.69
CA VAL A 52 3.12 1.30 3.07
C VAL A 52 1.71 1.60 2.53
N ASP A 53 1.01 0.59 2.03
CA ASP A 53 -0.35 0.72 1.51
C ASP A 53 -1.35 1.17 2.60
N ASP A 54 -1.33 0.53 3.78
CA ASP A 54 -2.18 0.91 4.91
C ASP A 54 -1.84 2.31 5.42
N PHE A 55 -0.54 2.60 5.54
CA PHE A 55 -0.07 3.91 5.96
C PHE A 55 -0.53 5.02 5.00
N LEU A 56 -0.47 4.78 3.68
CA LEU A 56 -0.91 5.74 2.68
C LEU A 56 -2.42 5.95 2.71
N ALA A 57 -3.21 4.89 2.84
CA ALA A 57 -4.67 4.98 2.92
C ALA A 57 -5.11 5.84 4.13
N VAL A 58 -4.53 5.59 5.30
CA VAL A 58 -4.80 6.37 6.51
C VAL A 58 -4.29 7.81 6.39
N SER A 59 -3.15 8.03 5.74
CA SER A 59 -2.60 9.37 5.52
C SER A 59 -3.47 10.20 4.60
N GLU A 60 -3.96 9.62 3.50
CA GLU A 60 -4.88 10.28 2.55
C GLU A 60 -6.20 10.67 3.24
N ALA A 61 -6.77 9.76 4.04
CA ALA A 61 -7.99 10.04 4.80
C ALA A 61 -7.83 11.22 5.77
N HIS A 62 -6.72 11.27 6.50
CA HIS A 62 -6.44 12.37 7.41
C HIS A 62 -6.09 13.69 6.69
N ILE A 63 -5.42 13.65 5.54
CA ILE A 63 -5.21 14.86 4.72
C ILE A 63 -6.56 15.45 4.33
N ILE A 64 -7.52 14.61 3.90
CA ILE A 64 -8.88 15.07 3.57
C ILE A 64 -9.59 15.65 4.79
N GLU A 65 -9.40 15.07 5.98
CA GLU A 65 -9.97 15.60 7.23
C GLU A 65 -9.36 16.96 7.62
N ASP A 66 -8.04 17.11 7.48
CA ASP A 66 -7.36 18.38 7.72
C ASP A 66 -7.85 19.44 6.73
N VAL A 67 -8.06 19.09 5.45
CA VAL A 67 -8.63 19.99 4.43
C VAL A 67 -10.03 20.44 4.81
N LYS A 68 -10.92 19.53 5.24
CA LYS A 68 -12.27 19.88 5.73
C LYS A 68 -12.21 20.85 6.90
N SER A 69 -11.29 20.60 7.84
CA SER A 69 -11.08 21.48 8.99
C SER A 69 -10.57 22.87 8.58
N GLY A 70 -9.69 22.93 7.57
CA GLY A 70 -9.19 24.18 6.99
C GLY A 70 -10.29 24.97 6.29
N ILE A 71 -11.13 24.32 5.48
CA ILE A 71 -12.30 24.97 4.84
C ILE A 71 -13.23 25.57 5.92
N GLN A 72 -13.51 24.84 6.99
CA GLN A 72 -14.33 25.35 8.08
C GLN A 72 -13.67 26.55 8.78
N ALA A 73 -12.34 26.54 8.94
CA ALA A 73 -11.60 27.67 9.49
C ALA A 73 -11.68 28.90 8.58
N VAL A 74 -11.57 28.73 7.25
CA VAL A 74 -11.77 29.82 6.27
C VAL A 74 -13.17 30.40 6.39
N ILE A 75 -14.22 29.57 6.44
CA ILE A 75 -15.62 30.01 6.56
C ILE A 75 -15.82 30.81 7.87
N ASN A 76 -15.20 30.36 8.96
CA ASN A 76 -15.31 31.01 10.27
C ASN A 76 -14.43 32.27 10.41
N GLY A 77 -13.55 32.54 9.44
CA GLY A 77 -12.58 33.64 9.54
C GLY A 77 -11.46 33.38 10.54
N ASP A 78 -11.17 32.12 10.87
CA ASP A 78 -10.18 31.74 11.88
C ASP A 78 -8.83 31.41 11.23
N GLY A 79 -7.98 32.43 11.08
CA GLY A 79 -6.63 32.28 10.51
C GLY A 79 -5.73 31.32 11.30
N TYR A 80 -5.88 31.27 12.63
CA TYR A 80 -5.09 30.40 13.49
C TYR A 80 -5.45 28.92 13.28
N LEU A 81 -6.75 28.59 13.22
CA LEU A 81 -7.18 27.22 12.91
C LEU A 81 -6.81 26.82 11.48
N LEU A 82 -6.84 27.76 10.54
CA LEU A 82 -6.40 27.50 9.17
C LEU A 82 -4.90 27.18 9.11
N ASP A 83 -4.05 27.98 9.76
CA ASP A 83 -2.60 27.71 9.83
C ASP A 83 -2.31 26.35 10.46
N ARG A 84 -3.02 26.00 11.54
CA ARG A 84 -2.91 24.70 12.19
C ARG A 84 -3.30 23.55 11.24
N SER A 85 -4.40 23.70 10.50
CA SER A 85 -4.85 22.72 9.50
C SER A 85 -3.82 22.57 8.38
N ALA A 86 -3.34 23.69 7.83
CA ALA A 86 -2.32 23.70 6.77
C ALA A 86 -1.00 23.07 7.23
N GLY A 87 -0.58 23.36 8.47
CA GLY A 87 0.56 22.71 9.11
C GLY A 87 0.38 21.20 9.27
N GLY A 88 -0.83 20.74 9.56
CA GLY A 88 -1.22 19.33 9.59
C GLY A 88 -1.05 18.66 8.22
N ILE A 89 -1.62 19.25 7.17
CA ILE A 89 -1.49 18.78 5.78
C ILE A 89 -0.02 18.67 5.39
N ARG A 90 0.76 19.74 5.57
CA ARG A 90 2.21 19.76 5.29
C ARG A 90 2.96 18.67 6.04
N GLY A 91 2.68 18.53 7.33
CA GLY A 91 3.31 17.52 8.19
C GLY A 91 3.04 16.10 7.72
N ARG A 92 1.79 15.79 7.36
CA ARG A 92 1.38 14.48 6.85
C ARG A 92 1.96 14.20 5.46
N SER A 93 1.99 15.18 4.57
CA SER A 93 2.59 15.02 3.24
C SER A 93 4.10 14.77 3.32
N LEU A 94 4.83 15.48 4.19
CA LEU A 94 6.25 15.20 4.44
C LEU A 94 6.45 13.81 5.05
N ARG A 95 5.53 13.37 5.91
CA ARG A 95 5.57 12.04 6.50
C ARG A 95 5.39 10.95 5.44
N VAL A 96 4.45 11.15 4.51
CA VAL A 96 4.28 10.29 3.33
C VAL A 96 5.58 10.17 2.56
N CYS A 97 6.24 11.29 2.27
CA CYS A 97 7.53 11.25 1.58
C CYS A 97 8.59 10.44 2.34
N ASN A 98 8.67 10.60 3.67
CA ASN A 98 9.67 9.90 4.47
C ASN A 98 9.42 8.39 4.56
N VAL A 99 8.16 7.94 4.70
CA VAL A 99 7.82 6.51 4.71
C VAL A 99 8.18 5.90 3.36
N VAL A 100 7.71 6.51 2.27
CA VAL A 100 7.90 5.98 0.92
C VAL A 100 9.38 5.98 0.53
N ASP A 101 10.15 7.02 0.84
CA ASP A 101 11.60 7.02 0.56
C ASP A 101 12.34 5.93 1.36
N SER A 102 11.95 5.72 2.63
CA SER A 102 12.56 4.68 3.47
C SER A 102 12.27 3.28 2.93
N GLU A 103 11.04 3.04 2.45
CA GLU A 103 10.68 1.79 1.79
C GLU A 103 11.46 1.62 0.48
N MET A 104 11.53 2.67 -0.34
CA MET A 104 12.28 2.65 -1.59
C MET A 104 13.79 2.55 -1.39
N ASP A 105 14.34 2.79 -0.20
CA ASP A 105 15.75 2.52 0.13
C ASP A 105 16.01 1.01 0.31
N LEU A 106 14.99 0.23 0.67
CA LEU A 106 15.07 -1.24 0.78
C LEU A 106 14.95 -1.94 -0.58
N VAL A 107 14.31 -1.27 -1.55
CA VAL A 107 14.09 -1.80 -2.91
C VAL A 107 15.36 -1.67 -3.77
N ALA A 108 15.69 -2.75 -4.49
CA ALA A 108 16.81 -2.76 -5.44
C ALA A 108 16.62 -1.74 -6.57
N ALA A 109 17.74 -1.25 -7.11
CA ALA A 109 17.72 -0.28 -8.20
C ALA A 109 16.93 -0.80 -9.41
N SER A 110 15.86 -0.08 -9.76
CA SER A 110 14.92 -0.46 -10.80
C SER A 110 14.18 0.78 -11.31
N SER A 111 13.61 0.70 -12.51
CA SER A 111 12.74 1.74 -13.06
C SER A 111 11.51 2.00 -12.18
N TYR A 112 11.02 0.97 -11.48
CA TYR A 112 9.98 1.11 -10.46
C TYR A 112 10.41 2.05 -9.34
N ARG A 113 11.54 1.74 -8.69
CA ARG A 113 12.08 2.56 -7.60
C ARG A 113 12.29 4.01 -8.02
N ASP A 114 12.81 4.23 -9.22
CA ASP A 114 13.08 5.57 -9.73
C ASP A 114 11.78 6.35 -10.02
N ARG A 115 10.74 5.69 -10.53
CA ARG A 115 9.41 6.31 -10.72
C ARG A 115 8.78 6.73 -9.40
N VAL A 116 8.79 5.85 -8.39
CA VAL A 116 8.24 6.15 -7.07
C VAL A 116 9.01 7.32 -6.45
N ARG A 117 10.35 7.26 -6.43
CA ARG A 117 11.17 8.37 -5.92
C ARG A 117 10.94 9.69 -6.65
N MET A 118 10.70 9.66 -7.96
CA MET A 118 10.39 10.86 -8.73
C MET A 118 9.05 11.48 -8.30
N ALA A 119 8.00 10.68 -8.15
CA ALA A 119 6.71 11.14 -7.64
C ALA A 119 6.82 11.68 -6.21
N THR A 120 7.55 10.97 -5.34
CA THR A 120 7.81 11.39 -3.96
C THR A 120 8.60 12.70 -3.88
N LYS A 121 9.60 12.88 -4.75
CA LYS A 121 10.38 14.11 -4.85
C LYS A 121 9.54 15.29 -5.34
N LEU A 122 8.65 15.08 -6.31
CA LEU A 122 7.73 16.12 -6.78
C LEU A 122 6.81 16.62 -5.65
N LEU A 123 6.26 15.69 -4.85
CA LEU A 123 5.47 16.06 -3.68
C LEU A 123 6.31 16.90 -2.70
N ARG A 124 7.52 16.42 -2.36
CA ARG A 124 8.41 17.01 -1.35
C ARG A 124 8.93 18.39 -1.72
N ASP A 125 9.48 18.52 -2.92
CA ASP A 125 10.30 19.68 -3.30
C ASP A 125 9.48 20.78 -3.96
N ASP A 126 8.29 20.46 -4.49
CA ASP A 126 7.48 21.39 -5.26
C ASP A 126 6.06 21.56 -4.67
N VAL A 127 5.25 20.50 -4.69
CA VAL A 127 3.82 20.58 -4.35
C VAL A 127 3.57 21.07 -2.92
N ILE A 128 4.33 20.58 -1.93
CA ILE A 128 4.19 21.01 -0.54
C ILE A 128 4.52 22.50 -0.37
N ASN A 129 5.50 23.01 -1.12
CA ASN A 129 5.88 24.43 -1.07
C ASN A 129 4.79 25.28 -1.72
N GLN A 130 4.29 24.89 -2.90
CA GLN A 130 3.18 25.58 -3.55
C GLN A 130 1.92 25.63 -2.68
N PHE A 131 1.57 24.51 -2.04
CA PHE A 131 0.47 24.46 -1.08
C PHE A 131 0.70 25.41 0.10
N SER A 132 1.90 25.39 0.70
CA SER A 132 2.24 26.22 1.86
C SER A 132 2.11 27.70 1.52
N ASP A 133 2.66 28.13 0.38
CA ASP A 133 2.61 29.52 -0.06
C ASP A 133 1.18 30.00 -0.34
N ARG A 134 0.32 29.14 -0.91
CA ARG A 134 -1.09 29.46 -1.17
C ARG A 134 -1.90 29.52 0.12
N ALA A 135 -1.73 28.54 1.01
CA ALA A 135 -2.41 28.51 2.30
C ALA A 135 -2.02 29.70 3.18
N GLU A 136 -0.73 30.07 3.22
CA GLU A 136 -0.22 31.20 3.99
C GLU A 136 -0.82 32.54 3.50
N LYS A 137 -1.08 32.71 2.20
CA LYS A 137 -1.78 33.90 1.69
C LYS A 137 -3.19 34.03 2.25
N VAL A 138 -3.93 32.92 2.32
CA VAL A 138 -5.28 32.91 2.90
C VAL A 138 -5.24 33.18 4.40
N VAL A 139 -4.29 32.56 5.13
CA VAL A 139 -4.06 32.84 6.57
C VAL A 139 -3.76 34.32 6.81
N ASN A 140 -2.80 34.89 6.10
CA ASN A 140 -2.41 36.30 6.26
C ASN A 140 -3.59 37.24 5.94
N LYS A 141 -4.40 36.90 4.93
CA LYS A 141 -5.62 37.67 4.61
C LYS A 141 -6.61 37.63 5.79
N LEU A 142 -6.86 36.46 6.36
CA LEU A 142 -7.73 36.27 7.53
C LEU A 142 -7.24 37.05 8.76
N GLU A 143 -5.94 37.01 9.04
CA GLU A 143 -5.36 37.72 10.20
C GLU A 143 -5.46 39.24 10.05
N ASN A 144 -5.27 39.76 8.83
CA ASN A 144 -5.44 41.17 8.54
C ASN A 144 -6.90 41.60 8.69
N GLU A 145 -7.84 40.83 8.16
CA GLU A 145 -9.29 41.08 8.29
C GLU A 145 -9.74 41.10 9.76
N ALA A 146 -9.23 40.18 10.57
CA ALA A 146 -9.48 40.13 12.01
C ALA A 146 -8.91 41.35 12.76
N THR A 147 -7.76 41.87 12.32
CA THR A 147 -7.10 43.03 12.94
C THR A 147 -7.79 44.35 12.56
N GLU A 148 -8.30 44.45 11.34
CA GLU A 148 -9.00 45.65 10.83
C GLU A 148 -10.42 45.82 11.41
N GLY A 149 -10.94 44.83 12.15
CA GLY A 149 -12.25 44.92 12.78
C GLY A 149 -13.42 44.91 11.77
N ASN A 150 -13.15 44.54 10.52
CA ASN A 150 -14.16 44.29 9.50
C ASN A 150 -14.85 42.95 9.79
N ASN A 151 -15.72 42.96 10.80
CA ASN A 151 -16.79 41.96 10.93
C ASN A 151 -17.84 42.26 9.84
N ASP A 152 -17.43 42.17 8.58
CA ASP A 152 -18.36 42.33 7.47
C ASP A 152 -19.26 41.09 7.48
N GLU A 153 -20.54 41.27 7.86
CA GLU A 153 -21.57 40.23 7.78
C GLU A 153 -21.70 39.66 6.35
N ASN A 154 -21.05 40.30 5.37
CA ASN A 154 -21.01 39.93 3.97
C ASN A 154 -19.61 39.55 3.45
N ARG A 155 -18.69 39.12 4.34
CA ARG A 155 -17.36 38.63 3.94
C ARG A 155 -17.50 37.56 2.85
N ASN A 156 -16.93 37.82 1.67
CA ASN A 156 -16.89 36.85 0.59
C ASN A 156 -15.79 35.82 0.83
N TYR A 157 -16.10 34.79 1.62
CA TYR A 157 -15.19 33.67 1.90
C TYR A 157 -15.10 32.66 0.74
N VAL A 158 -15.94 32.80 -0.31
CA VAL A 158 -16.00 31.83 -1.42
C VAL A 158 -14.66 31.72 -2.13
N ASP A 159 -14.08 32.86 -2.50
CA ASP A 159 -12.79 32.90 -3.20
C ASP A 159 -11.65 32.32 -2.33
N ASP A 160 -11.70 32.53 -1.01
CA ASP A 160 -10.71 32.01 -0.07
C ASP A 160 -10.85 30.48 0.13
N VAL A 161 -12.09 29.99 0.14
CA VAL A 161 -12.39 28.55 0.21
C VAL A 161 -11.93 27.87 -1.09
N ASP A 162 -12.24 28.44 -2.25
CA ASP A 162 -11.85 27.92 -3.54
C ASP A 162 -10.32 27.88 -3.67
N GLU A 163 -9.61 28.96 -3.30
CA GLU A 163 -8.15 29.00 -3.28
C GLU A 163 -7.55 27.91 -2.37
N PHE A 164 -8.11 27.70 -1.18
CA PHE A 164 -7.63 26.67 -0.26
C PHE A 164 -7.92 25.24 -0.75
N ILE A 165 -9.08 25.02 -1.37
CA ILE A 165 -9.44 23.74 -2.00
C ILE A 165 -8.47 23.44 -3.14
N GLU A 166 -8.28 24.37 -4.07
CA GLU A 166 -7.36 24.19 -5.20
C GLU A 166 -5.93 23.92 -4.75
N ALA A 167 -5.45 24.63 -3.73
CA ALA A 167 -4.13 24.38 -3.15
C ALA A 167 -4.04 22.96 -2.54
N SER A 168 -5.09 22.52 -1.85
CA SER A 168 -5.17 21.20 -1.22
C SER A 168 -5.30 20.07 -2.24
N GLU A 169 -5.96 20.29 -3.37
CA GLU A 169 -6.07 19.33 -4.46
C GLU A 169 -4.70 18.97 -5.06
N LEU A 170 -3.76 19.93 -5.12
CA LEU A 170 -2.38 19.65 -5.56
C LEU A 170 -1.74 18.57 -4.69
N VAL A 171 -1.89 18.69 -3.36
CA VAL A 171 -1.35 17.74 -2.40
C VAL A 171 -2.03 16.38 -2.54
N HIS A 172 -3.37 16.35 -2.59
CA HIS A 172 -4.13 15.12 -2.72
C HIS A 172 -3.76 14.36 -4.01
N ASN A 173 -3.69 15.06 -5.14
CA ASN A 173 -3.32 14.47 -6.42
C ASN A 173 -1.88 13.92 -6.39
N ALA A 174 -0.92 14.65 -5.80
CA ALA A 174 0.45 14.18 -5.69
C ALA A 174 0.58 12.93 -4.80
N VAL A 175 -0.16 12.83 -3.69
CA VAL A 175 -0.22 11.62 -2.86
C VAL A 175 -0.84 10.45 -3.63
N LYS A 176 -1.89 10.71 -4.41
CA LYS A 176 -2.51 9.71 -5.27
C LYS A 176 -1.57 9.21 -6.37
N GLU A 177 -0.76 10.08 -6.97
CA GLU A 177 0.27 9.71 -7.94
C GLU A 177 1.34 8.80 -7.33
N ILE A 178 1.75 9.05 -6.08
CA ILE A 178 2.66 8.14 -5.36
C ILE A 178 2.03 6.76 -5.19
N ARG A 179 0.76 6.68 -4.75
CA ARG A 179 0.04 5.41 -4.64
C ARG A 179 -0.04 4.69 -5.99
N ASN A 180 -0.38 5.41 -7.06
CA ASN A 180 -0.44 4.83 -8.41
C ASN A 180 0.92 4.29 -8.85
N ALA A 181 2.01 5.03 -8.56
CA ALA A 181 3.37 4.59 -8.88
C ALA A 181 3.77 3.31 -8.13
N LEU A 182 3.34 3.15 -6.87
CA LEU A 182 3.53 1.94 -6.07
C LEU A 182 2.79 0.74 -6.67
N LEU A 183 1.55 0.93 -7.15
CA LEU A 183 0.73 -0.14 -7.74
C LEU A 183 1.22 -0.61 -9.12
N MET A 184 1.92 0.24 -9.88
CA MET A 184 2.38 -0.01 -11.26
C MET A 184 3.52 -1.04 -11.38
N ASN A 185 3.95 -1.66 -10.28
CA ASN A 185 4.91 -2.75 -10.30
C ASN A 185 4.55 -3.87 -9.32
N ARG A 186 3.29 -3.97 -8.88
CA ARG A 186 2.82 -5.14 -8.15
C ARG A 186 2.99 -6.33 -9.10
N ASN A 187 3.97 -7.19 -8.81
CA ASN A 187 4.08 -8.46 -9.51
C ASN A 187 2.72 -9.16 -9.31
N PRO A 188 2.14 -9.79 -10.33
CA PRO A 188 0.83 -10.43 -10.16
C PRO A 188 0.78 -11.51 -9.07
N GLU A 189 1.95 -11.97 -8.64
CA GLU A 189 2.13 -12.92 -7.54
C GLU A 189 2.15 -12.25 -6.15
N ASP A 190 2.29 -10.92 -6.06
CA ASP A 190 2.28 -10.13 -4.80
C ASP A 190 0.87 -9.59 -4.47
N VAL A 191 -0.17 -10.13 -5.13
CA VAL A 191 -1.54 -9.92 -4.68
C VAL A 191 -1.70 -10.77 -3.42
N ASP A 192 -1.51 -10.15 -2.26
CA ASP A 192 -1.92 -10.73 -0.99
C ASP A 192 -3.39 -11.17 -1.12
N SER A 193 -3.57 -12.48 -1.28
CA SER A 193 -4.85 -13.11 -1.05
C SER A 193 -5.15 -12.85 0.42
N ASP A 194 -6.14 -12.01 0.72
CA ASP A 194 -6.71 -11.70 2.06
C ASP A 194 -7.21 -12.97 2.81
N ASN A 195 -6.39 -14.01 2.94
CA ASN A 195 -6.65 -15.20 3.71
C ASN A 195 -5.69 -15.20 4.90
N GLU A 196 -5.87 -14.23 5.80
CA GLU A 196 -5.54 -14.43 7.21
C GLU A 196 -6.51 -15.48 7.78
N TYR A 197 -6.20 -16.75 7.57
CA TYR A 197 -6.57 -17.79 8.53
C TYR A 197 -5.27 -18.27 9.16
N GLU A 198 -5.08 -17.87 10.42
CA GLU A 198 -4.09 -18.45 11.31
C GLU A 198 -4.24 -19.98 11.29
N ASP A 199 -3.20 -20.71 10.88
CA ASP A 199 -3.02 -22.08 11.35
C ASP A 199 -1.58 -22.26 11.82
N ASP A 200 -1.47 -22.26 13.14
CA ASP A 200 -0.26 -22.50 13.91
C ASP A 200 0.16 -23.97 13.76
N ALA A 201 1.01 -24.25 12.78
CA ALA A 201 1.74 -25.52 12.73
C ALA A 201 3.08 -25.32 12.00
N GLY A 202 4.16 -25.26 12.78
CA GLY A 202 5.52 -25.07 12.28
C GLY A 202 5.88 -26.01 11.12
N THR A 203 6.05 -25.44 9.93
CA THR A 203 6.56 -26.14 8.76
C THR A 203 8.07 -26.02 8.71
N ASN A 204 8.72 -27.02 9.28
CA ASN A 204 10.07 -27.41 8.90
C ASN A 204 10.03 -27.72 7.39
N TYR A 205 10.74 -26.95 6.55
CA TYR A 205 10.82 -27.19 5.10
C TYR A 205 11.27 -28.64 4.84
N PRO A 206 10.44 -29.53 4.26
CA PRO A 206 10.88 -30.86 3.91
C PRO A 206 11.66 -30.82 2.60
N ASP A 207 12.85 -31.39 2.63
CA ASP A 207 13.72 -31.69 1.50
C ASP A 207 12.94 -32.28 0.30
N SER A 208 13.24 -31.81 -0.91
CA SER A 208 12.55 -32.08 -2.20
C SER A 208 12.50 -33.56 -2.62
N ARG A 209 13.00 -34.47 -1.78
CA ARG A 209 13.03 -35.92 -2.02
C ARG A 209 11.80 -36.66 -1.46
N ASN A 210 11.02 -36.04 -0.57
CA ASN A 210 9.81 -36.63 0.03
C ASN A 210 8.49 -36.27 -0.68
N GLN A 211 8.46 -35.28 -1.59
CA GLN A 211 7.23 -34.91 -2.31
C GLN A 211 6.71 -36.03 -3.23
N VAL A 212 7.59 -36.89 -3.76
CA VAL A 212 7.20 -37.97 -4.68
C VAL A 212 6.37 -39.04 -3.94
N THR A 213 6.70 -39.32 -2.67
CA THR A 213 5.99 -40.34 -1.87
C THR A 213 4.64 -39.86 -1.35
N ASP A 214 4.48 -38.55 -1.11
CA ASP A 214 3.20 -37.98 -0.66
C ASP A 214 2.19 -37.86 -1.80
N ILE A 215 2.64 -37.48 -3.00
CA ILE A 215 1.79 -37.45 -4.21
C ILE A 215 1.26 -38.86 -4.55
N GLU A 216 2.10 -39.90 -4.46
CA GLU A 216 1.67 -41.28 -4.69
C GLU A 216 0.62 -41.75 -3.66
N ASN A 217 0.73 -41.30 -2.40
CA ASN A 217 -0.24 -41.61 -1.35
C ASN A 217 -1.58 -40.88 -1.53
N GLU A 218 -1.56 -39.59 -1.88
CA GLU A 218 -2.76 -38.80 -2.13
C GLU A 218 -3.53 -39.28 -3.36
N GLN A 219 -2.82 -39.64 -4.44
CA GLN A 219 -3.43 -40.27 -5.62
C GLN A 219 -4.08 -41.63 -5.28
N LYS A 220 -3.52 -42.37 -4.31
CA LYS A 220 -4.07 -43.66 -3.88
C LYS A 220 -5.32 -43.52 -3.02
N ILE A 221 -5.43 -42.45 -2.23
CA ILE A 221 -6.62 -42.12 -1.42
C ILE A 221 -7.79 -41.71 -2.33
N MET A 222 -7.53 -40.80 -3.27
CA MET A 222 -8.51 -40.31 -4.24
C MET A 222 -9.03 -41.42 -5.18
N ARG A 223 -8.24 -42.47 -5.43
CA ARG A 223 -8.69 -43.70 -6.15
C ARG A 223 -9.69 -44.55 -5.37
N GLN A 224 -9.58 -44.53 -4.04
CA GLN A 224 -10.40 -45.34 -3.14
C GLN A 224 -11.71 -44.64 -2.73
N LEU A 225 -11.99 -43.46 -3.28
CA LEU A 225 -13.24 -42.75 -3.04
C LEU A 225 -14.45 -43.61 -3.46
N PRO A 226 -15.54 -43.59 -2.68
CA PRO A 226 -16.81 -44.22 -3.06
C PRO A 226 -17.30 -43.74 -4.44
N GLU A 227 -17.90 -44.63 -5.22
CA GLU A 227 -18.37 -44.32 -6.58
C GLU A 227 -19.39 -43.17 -6.63
N GLU A 228 -20.15 -42.96 -5.55
CA GLU A 228 -21.05 -41.81 -5.41
C GLU A 228 -20.30 -40.47 -5.35
N GLU A 229 -19.15 -40.43 -4.67
CA GLU A 229 -18.31 -39.24 -4.54
C GLU A 229 -17.54 -38.97 -5.83
N LYS A 230 -17.06 -40.02 -6.50
CA LYS A 230 -16.46 -39.92 -7.85
C LYS A 230 -17.43 -39.31 -8.85
N ARG A 231 -18.71 -39.70 -8.79
CA ARG A 231 -19.75 -39.14 -9.66
C ARG A 231 -19.98 -37.65 -9.38
N LYS A 232 -20.06 -37.24 -8.10
CA LYS A 232 -20.20 -35.82 -7.72
C LYS A 232 -19.01 -34.98 -8.19
N ILE A 233 -17.79 -35.53 -8.06
CA ILE A 233 -16.57 -34.89 -8.56
C ILE A 233 -16.63 -34.74 -10.09
N GLN A 234 -17.05 -35.80 -10.81
CA GLN A 234 -17.18 -35.76 -12.26
C GLN A 234 -18.21 -34.71 -12.74
N GLU A 235 -19.35 -34.61 -12.06
CA GLU A 235 -20.36 -33.58 -12.33
C GLU A 235 -19.78 -32.16 -12.15
N GLN A 236 -18.97 -31.93 -11.10
CA GLN A 236 -18.30 -30.64 -10.88
C GLN A 236 -17.22 -30.35 -11.94
N ILE A 237 -16.47 -31.36 -12.37
CA ILE A 237 -15.47 -31.23 -13.46
C ILE A 237 -16.17 -30.85 -14.78
N ASP A 238 -17.34 -31.42 -15.06
CA ASP A 238 -18.08 -31.11 -16.29
C ASP A 238 -18.64 -29.68 -16.26
N VAL A 239 -19.13 -29.21 -15.10
CA VAL A 239 -19.52 -27.81 -14.90
C VAL A 239 -18.31 -26.87 -15.05
N PHE A 240 -17.16 -27.24 -14.49
CA PHE A 240 -15.92 -26.48 -14.63
C PHE A 240 -15.50 -26.34 -16.09
N LYS A 241 -15.58 -27.41 -16.89
CA LYS A 241 -15.27 -27.36 -18.34
C LYS A 241 -16.18 -26.43 -19.14
N ILE A 242 -17.45 -26.33 -18.75
CA ILE A 242 -18.39 -25.38 -19.39
C ILE A 242 -17.94 -23.95 -19.09
N ALA A 243 -17.56 -23.66 -17.84
CA ALA A 243 -17.03 -22.36 -17.43
C ALA A 243 -15.69 -22.05 -18.13
N GLN A 244 -14.77 -23.01 -18.19
CA GLN A 244 -13.51 -22.92 -18.94
C GLN A 244 -13.75 -22.59 -20.42
N SER A 245 -14.62 -23.33 -21.10
CA SER A 245 -14.92 -23.11 -22.52
C SER A 245 -15.58 -21.74 -22.77
N LYS A 246 -16.27 -21.18 -21.77
CA LYS A 246 -16.82 -19.82 -21.84
C LYS A 246 -15.71 -18.78 -21.64
N PHE A 247 -14.83 -19.02 -20.68
CA PHE A 247 -13.66 -18.18 -20.40
C PHE A 247 -12.70 -18.11 -21.59
N GLU A 248 -12.32 -19.25 -22.19
CA GLU A 248 -11.45 -19.30 -23.36
C GLU A 248 -12.03 -18.53 -24.55
N ARG A 249 -13.35 -18.61 -24.76
CA ARG A 249 -14.04 -17.81 -25.80
C ARG A 249 -14.05 -16.32 -25.52
N GLU A 250 -14.11 -15.90 -24.26
CA GLU A 250 -14.01 -14.48 -23.91
C GLU A 250 -12.57 -13.98 -24.06
N VAL A 251 -11.59 -14.74 -23.58
CA VAL A 251 -10.18 -14.38 -23.67
C VAL A 251 -9.67 -14.33 -25.10
N ALA A 252 -10.13 -15.22 -25.99
CA ALA A 252 -9.76 -15.23 -27.40
C ALA A 252 -10.17 -13.98 -28.18
N LYS A 253 -11.02 -13.11 -27.61
CA LYS A 253 -11.41 -11.82 -28.22
C LYS A 253 -10.39 -10.72 -27.98
N TRP A 254 -9.44 -10.93 -27.06
CA TRP A 254 -8.49 -9.92 -26.63
C TRP A 254 -7.08 -10.24 -27.13
N ASP A 255 -6.36 -9.22 -27.59
CA ASP A 255 -4.95 -9.34 -27.94
C ASP A 255 -4.09 -9.47 -26.67
N GLU A 256 -3.11 -10.36 -26.71
CA GLU A 256 -2.19 -10.69 -25.60
C GLU A 256 -1.01 -9.73 -25.55
N THR A 257 -0.79 -8.96 -26.62
CA THR A 257 0.37 -8.09 -26.75
C THR A 257 0.23 -6.86 -25.84
N GLY A 258 0.78 -6.95 -24.63
CA GLY A 258 0.83 -5.86 -23.66
C GLY A 258 -0.38 -5.78 -22.71
N ASN A 259 -1.16 -6.87 -22.58
CA ASN A 259 -2.28 -6.94 -21.64
C ASN A 259 -2.05 -8.00 -20.57
N ASP A 260 -1.39 -7.61 -19.48
CA ASP A 260 -1.02 -8.52 -18.38
C ASP A 260 -2.24 -9.16 -17.71
N ILE A 261 -3.40 -8.50 -17.72
CA ILE A 261 -4.66 -9.06 -17.18
C ILE A 261 -5.06 -10.32 -17.96
N ILE A 262 -4.91 -10.30 -19.29
CA ILE A 262 -5.24 -11.45 -20.15
C ILE A 262 -4.23 -12.57 -19.95
N VAL A 263 -2.94 -12.24 -19.86
CA VAL A 263 -1.86 -13.20 -19.59
C VAL A 263 -2.08 -13.89 -18.25
N LEU A 264 -2.42 -13.13 -17.20
CA LEU A 264 -2.70 -13.66 -15.87
C LEU A 264 -3.94 -14.53 -15.83
N ALA A 265 -5.02 -14.08 -16.45
CA ALA A 265 -6.26 -14.84 -16.50
C ALA A 265 -6.01 -16.21 -17.18
N LYS A 266 -5.18 -16.26 -18.23
CA LYS A 266 -4.76 -17.53 -18.86
C LYS A 266 -3.88 -18.38 -17.93
N HIS A 267 -2.94 -17.77 -17.23
CA HIS A 267 -2.07 -18.47 -16.28
C HIS A 267 -2.88 -19.11 -15.13
N MET A 268 -3.80 -18.35 -14.53
CA MET A 268 -4.73 -18.85 -13.52
C MET A 268 -5.62 -19.97 -14.06
N CYS A 269 -6.14 -19.82 -15.29
CA CYS A 269 -6.92 -20.87 -15.96
C CYS A 269 -6.10 -22.16 -16.15
N MET A 270 -4.84 -22.05 -16.54
CA MET A 270 -3.93 -23.18 -16.69
C MET A 270 -3.68 -23.90 -15.34
N ILE A 271 -3.46 -23.17 -14.25
CA ILE A 271 -3.31 -23.75 -12.91
C ILE A 271 -4.60 -24.45 -12.48
N MET A 272 -5.76 -23.79 -12.64
CA MET A 272 -7.06 -24.40 -12.30
C MET A 272 -7.34 -25.67 -13.11
N MET A 273 -6.94 -25.70 -14.38
CA MET A 273 -7.04 -26.88 -15.23
C MET A 273 -6.15 -28.01 -14.71
N ASN A 274 -4.89 -27.72 -14.36
CA ASN A 274 -3.97 -28.71 -13.80
C ASN A 274 -4.48 -29.31 -12.47
N MET A 275 -5.06 -28.49 -11.60
CA MET A 275 -5.65 -28.94 -10.33
C MET A 275 -6.91 -29.81 -10.56
N THR A 276 -7.73 -29.44 -11.56
CA THR A 276 -8.92 -30.22 -11.95
C THR A 276 -8.52 -31.55 -12.60
N ASP A 277 -7.46 -31.54 -13.41
CA ASP A 277 -6.92 -32.72 -14.07
C ASP A 277 -6.24 -33.68 -13.08
N PHE A 278 -5.59 -33.19 -12.02
CA PHE A 278 -5.09 -34.03 -10.93
C PHE A 278 -6.21 -34.91 -10.35
N THR A 279 -7.37 -34.32 -10.11
CA THR A 279 -8.56 -35.04 -9.62
C THR A 279 -9.09 -36.05 -10.66
N ARG A 280 -8.95 -35.75 -11.96
CA ARG A 280 -9.46 -36.55 -13.07
C ARG A 280 -8.57 -37.74 -13.44
N PHE A 281 -7.25 -37.56 -13.51
CA PHE A 281 -6.26 -38.61 -13.81
C PHE A 281 -6.19 -39.67 -12.70
N VAL A 282 -6.61 -39.30 -11.51
CA VAL A 282 -6.70 -40.20 -10.37
C VAL A 282 -7.98 -41.05 -10.42
N LEU A 283 -9.04 -40.57 -11.06
CA LEU A 283 -10.34 -41.24 -11.16
C LEU A 283 -10.53 -42.07 -12.44
N LEU A 284 -9.93 -41.67 -13.56
CA LEU A 284 -10.02 -42.41 -14.82
C LEU A 284 -8.80 -43.32 -15.02
N ARG A 285 -9.08 -44.63 -15.00
CA ARG A 285 -8.22 -45.73 -15.43
C ARG A 285 -7.40 -45.34 -16.68
N ILE A 286 -6.09 -45.06 -16.52
CA ILE A 286 -5.13 -45.34 -17.59
C ILE A 286 -4.68 -46.77 -17.34
N GLU A 287 -5.25 -47.70 -18.11
CA GLU A 287 -4.93 -49.13 -17.94
C GLU A 287 -3.60 -49.52 -18.59
N SER A 288 -2.98 -48.63 -19.37
CA SER A 288 -1.61 -48.80 -19.84
C SER A 288 -1.00 -47.50 -20.35
N PHE A 289 0.32 -47.43 -20.28
CA PHE A 289 1.15 -46.36 -20.85
C PHE A 289 0.96 -46.17 -22.37
N GLU A 290 0.42 -47.18 -23.08
CA GLU A 290 0.14 -47.13 -24.52
C GLU A 290 -1.02 -46.19 -24.87
N GLU A 291 -2.04 -46.08 -24.02
CA GLU A 291 -3.21 -45.21 -24.27
C GLU A 291 -2.86 -43.71 -24.12
N LEU A 292 -1.88 -43.39 -23.27
CA LEU A 292 -1.34 -42.05 -23.09
C LEU A 292 -0.62 -41.56 -24.36
N ILE A 293 0.17 -42.44 -24.99
CA ILE A 293 0.90 -42.11 -26.22
C ILE A 293 -0.08 -41.92 -27.39
N VAL A 294 -1.10 -42.76 -27.52
CA VAL A 294 -2.12 -42.65 -28.58
C VAL A 294 -2.91 -41.34 -28.48
N ARG A 295 -3.24 -40.88 -27.26
CA ARG A 295 -3.99 -39.62 -27.07
C ARG A 295 -3.13 -38.38 -27.25
N LEU A 296 -1.87 -38.40 -26.80
CA LEU A 296 -0.92 -37.31 -27.06
C LEU A 296 -0.62 -37.16 -28.57
N TYR A 297 -0.55 -38.27 -29.32
CA TYR A 297 -0.40 -38.22 -30.78
C TYR A 297 -1.67 -37.72 -31.49
N ALA A 298 -2.87 -38.04 -30.99
CA ALA A 298 -4.13 -37.61 -31.59
C ALA A 298 -4.42 -36.11 -31.42
N THR A 299 -3.86 -35.45 -30.40
CA THR A 299 -4.03 -34.01 -30.18
C THR A 299 -3.00 -33.15 -30.93
N TRP A 300 -1.99 -33.74 -31.55
CA TRP A 300 -0.93 -33.02 -32.28
C TRP A 300 -1.11 -33.02 -33.82
N ILE A 301 -2.16 -33.66 -34.36
CA ILE A 301 -2.42 -33.78 -35.82
C ILE A 301 -3.76 -33.14 -36.26
N VAL A 302 -4.36 -32.25 -35.46
CA VAL A 302 -5.43 -31.34 -35.96
C VAL A 302 -5.15 -29.92 -35.52
#